data_AF-A0A7C0ZIB3-F1
#
_entry.id   AF-A0A7C0ZIB3-F1
#
_cell.length_a   1.000
_cell.length_b   1.000
_cell.length_c   1.000
_cell.angle_alpha   90.00
_cell.angle_beta   90.00
_cell.angle_gamma   90.00
#
_symmetry.space_group_name_H-M   'P 1'
#
loop_
_entity.id
_entity.type
_entity.pdbx_description
1 polymer ?
#
loop_
_entity_poly.entity_id
_entity_poly.type
_entity_poly.pdbx_seq_one_letter_code
_entity_poly.pdbx_strand_id
1 'polypeptide(L)'
;MKRLFFVIPILLLIWGCQKPGFFFNPPDTGNGNNNQVAHLLDGVNDFSMDEIAGIDRVGDISEPNLDLDTLWAVKDDSMLYIGFNAHSSAGYGMSYGIYIFTDSIYGSGAGNDPWNRLVDYTGGIYPPYVVYFWHDANVDSITSAHFRSFDSDSNNWNETVIGRDIFVYNASIDFMEVFIPLEWLGGPDSIYIEVFTTGGNGHAQDTSPEDENVQFPDPDWSQTTVSLSSAVLIK
;
A
#
# COMPACT_ATOMS: atom_id res chain seq x y z
N MET A 1 27.46 -70.32 -34.83
CA MET A 1 27.90 -69.28 -33.89
C MET A 1 26.87 -68.15 -33.95
N LYS A 2 26.09 -67.97 -32.87
CA LYS A 2 24.99 -67.01 -32.78
C LYS A 2 25.55 -65.59 -32.60
N ARG A 3 25.20 -64.66 -33.47
CA ARG A 3 25.43 -63.21 -33.28
C ARG A 3 24.15 -62.59 -32.74
N LEU A 4 24.25 -62.00 -31.56
CA LEU A 4 23.18 -61.29 -30.86
C LEU A 4 23.10 -59.87 -31.46
N PHE A 5 21.97 -59.50 -32.06
CA PHE A 5 21.69 -58.12 -32.46
C PHE A 5 21.06 -57.39 -31.28
N PHE A 6 21.72 -56.32 -30.80
CA PHE A 6 21.15 -55.36 -29.86
C PHE A 6 20.28 -54.36 -30.63
N VAL A 7 19.00 -54.27 -30.27
CA VAL A 7 18.10 -53.19 -30.69
C VAL A 7 18.09 -52.16 -29.56
N ILE A 8 18.54 -50.94 -29.86
CA ILE A 8 18.46 -49.78 -28.96
C ILE A 8 17.14 -49.05 -29.25
N PRO A 9 16.24 -48.85 -28.27
CA PRO A 9 15.13 -47.93 -28.45
C PRO A 9 15.62 -46.49 -28.21
N ILE A 10 15.43 -45.61 -29.20
CA ILE A 10 15.59 -44.16 -29.08
C ILE A 10 14.36 -43.64 -28.33
N LEU A 11 14.57 -43.14 -27.12
CA LEU A 11 13.55 -42.42 -26.36
C LEU A 11 13.68 -40.92 -26.68
N LEU A 12 12.70 -40.36 -27.38
CA LEU A 12 12.55 -38.91 -27.53
C LEU A 12 12.10 -38.32 -26.19
N LEU A 13 12.99 -37.59 -25.51
CA LEU A 13 12.64 -36.72 -24.39
C LEU A 13 12.37 -35.31 -24.92
N ILE A 14 11.09 -34.99 -25.01
CA ILE A 14 10.58 -33.63 -25.14
C ILE A 14 10.59 -33.06 -23.73
N TRP A 15 11.57 -32.20 -23.40
CA TRP A 15 11.47 -31.37 -22.19
C TRP A 15 11.08 -29.96 -22.62
N GLY A 16 9.82 -29.64 -22.32
CA GLY A 16 9.31 -28.29 -22.35
C GLY A 16 10.08 -27.41 -21.37
N CYS A 17 10.32 -26.18 -21.82
CA CYS A 17 10.87 -25.08 -21.05
C CYS A 17 10.02 -24.87 -19.78
N GLN A 18 10.56 -25.19 -18.60
CA GLN A 18 10.00 -24.70 -17.35
C GLN A 18 10.55 -23.29 -17.11
N LYS A 19 9.66 -22.31 -17.23
CA LYS A 19 9.83 -20.93 -16.79
C LYS A 19 10.35 -20.95 -15.33
N PRO A 20 11.37 -20.16 -14.94
CA PRO A 20 11.77 -20.08 -13.55
C PRO A 20 10.61 -19.49 -12.76
N GLY A 21 9.95 -20.33 -11.94
CA GLY A 21 9.11 -19.85 -10.88
C GLY A 21 10.01 -19.18 -9.86
N PHE A 22 9.83 -17.88 -9.66
CA PHE A 22 10.25 -17.20 -8.46
C PHE A 22 9.47 -17.84 -7.31
N PHE A 23 10.09 -18.80 -6.63
CA PHE A 23 9.65 -19.20 -5.30
C PHE A 23 10.23 -18.18 -4.34
N PHE A 24 9.39 -17.25 -3.87
CA PHE A 24 9.69 -16.56 -2.63
C PHE A 24 9.70 -17.62 -1.53
N ASN A 25 10.88 -17.96 -1.03
CA ASN A 25 10.95 -18.50 0.32
C ASN A 25 10.64 -17.32 1.26
N PRO A 26 9.65 -17.45 2.17
CA PRO A 26 9.52 -16.47 3.24
C PRO A 26 10.84 -16.40 4.03
N PRO A 27 11.20 -15.23 4.59
CA PRO A 27 12.44 -15.05 5.32
C PRO A 27 12.55 -16.06 6.46
N ASP A 28 13.78 -16.54 6.61
CA ASP A 28 14.25 -17.52 7.59
C ASP A 28 13.75 -17.19 9.01
N THR A 29 13.05 -18.12 9.66
CA THR A 29 12.76 -18.06 11.11
C THR A 29 14.01 -18.39 11.94
N GLY A 30 15.17 -17.92 11.50
CA GLY A 30 16.51 -18.25 11.97
C GLY A 30 16.91 -17.42 13.19
N ASN A 31 16.48 -17.89 14.35
CA ASN A 31 17.02 -17.66 15.69
C ASN A 31 18.35 -16.87 15.78
N GLY A 32 18.33 -15.70 16.45
CA GLY A 32 19.57 -15.20 17.03
C GLY A 32 19.64 -13.82 17.67
N ASN A 33 18.68 -12.90 17.53
CA ASN A 33 18.84 -11.56 18.11
C ASN A 33 17.52 -10.75 18.12
N ASN A 34 16.91 -10.65 19.31
CA ASN A 34 15.98 -9.61 19.77
C ASN A 34 14.83 -9.15 18.84
N ASN A 35 13.61 -9.63 19.14
CA ASN A 35 12.36 -8.87 19.03
C ASN A 35 11.87 -8.36 17.66
N GLN A 36 12.33 -8.86 16.52
CA GLN A 36 11.58 -8.65 15.26
C GLN A 36 10.50 -9.72 15.12
N VAL A 37 9.26 -9.32 15.33
CA VAL A 37 8.10 -10.06 14.83
C VAL A 37 8.18 -9.96 13.31
N ALA A 38 8.16 -11.09 12.60
CA ALA A 38 8.05 -11.03 11.15
C ALA A 38 6.62 -10.58 10.82
N HIS A 39 6.45 -9.47 10.11
CA HIS A 39 5.13 -9.07 9.61
C HIS A 39 4.68 -10.07 8.54
N LEU A 40 3.53 -10.70 8.77
CA LEU A 40 2.93 -11.64 7.84
C LEU A 40 1.79 -10.94 7.12
N LEU A 41 1.71 -11.11 5.80
CA LEU A 41 0.60 -10.58 5.04
C LEU A 41 -0.61 -11.51 5.19
N ASP A 42 -1.34 -11.40 6.30
CA ASP A 42 -2.42 -12.31 6.67
C ASP A 42 -3.72 -11.61 7.13
N GLY A 43 -3.70 -10.29 7.21
CA GLY A 43 -4.82 -9.45 7.61
C GLY A 43 -5.01 -9.37 9.12
N VAL A 44 -3.98 -9.65 9.91
CA VAL A 44 -3.96 -9.46 11.36
C VAL A 44 -2.90 -8.43 11.72
N ASN A 45 -3.17 -7.61 12.74
CA ASN A 45 -2.18 -6.63 13.19
C ASN A 45 -1.03 -7.32 13.95
N ASP A 46 0.07 -7.53 13.24
CA ASP A 46 1.34 -8.03 13.78
C ASP A 46 2.32 -6.90 14.18
N PHE A 47 1.91 -5.63 14.04
CA PHE A 47 2.75 -4.49 14.40
C PHE A 47 2.75 -4.26 15.91
N SER A 48 3.92 -3.87 16.41
CA SER A 48 4.14 -3.44 17.78
C SER A 48 3.77 -1.97 17.98
N MET A 49 3.66 -1.57 19.24
CA MET A 49 3.40 -0.16 19.59
C MET A 49 4.54 0.79 19.22
N ASP A 50 5.77 0.27 19.08
CA ASP A 50 6.93 1.08 18.69
C ASP A 50 6.96 1.37 17.16
N GLU A 51 6.11 0.68 16.40
CA GLU A 51 5.94 0.79 14.94
C GLU A 51 4.74 1.64 14.55
N ILE A 52 4.07 2.27 15.52
CA ILE A 52 3.08 3.32 15.25
C ILE A 52 3.81 4.49 14.58
N ALA A 53 3.38 4.81 13.36
CA ALA A 53 3.87 5.93 12.58
C ALA A 53 2.93 7.14 12.69
N GLY A 54 1.61 6.93 12.75
CA GLY A 54 0.61 8.00 12.80
C GLY A 54 -0.55 7.67 13.74
N ILE A 55 -1.11 8.72 14.32
CA ILE A 55 -2.35 8.67 15.09
C ILE A 55 -3.23 9.82 14.63
N ASP A 56 -4.50 9.51 14.47
CA ASP A 56 -5.61 10.44 14.36
C ASP A 56 -6.69 10.13 15.42
N ARG A 57 -7.61 11.06 15.65
CA ARG A 57 -8.58 11.00 16.74
C ARG A 57 -9.83 10.24 16.31
N VAL A 58 -9.94 9.01 16.81
CA VAL A 58 -11.17 8.22 16.72
C VAL A 58 -12.44 9.06 16.96
N GLY A 59 -13.32 9.06 15.97
CA GLY A 59 -14.66 9.66 16.02
C GLY A 59 -14.67 11.18 15.88
N ASP A 60 -13.64 11.78 15.27
CA ASP A 60 -13.62 13.20 14.95
C ASP A 60 -14.38 13.53 13.65
N ILE A 61 -14.63 12.55 12.78
CA ILE A 61 -15.62 12.55 11.70
C ILE A 61 -16.86 11.72 12.04
N SER A 62 -18.05 12.20 11.68
CA SER A 62 -19.32 11.54 12.03
C SER A 62 -19.64 10.25 11.26
N GLU A 63 -18.91 9.97 10.18
CA GLU A 63 -19.05 8.77 9.36
C GLU A 63 -17.93 7.76 9.70
N PRO A 64 -18.24 6.68 10.45
CA PRO A 64 -17.22 5.76 10.93
C PRO A 64 -16.46 5.02 9.83
N ASN A 65 -17.01 4.92 8.61
CA ASN A 65 -16.30 4.30 7.50
C ASN A 65 -15.12 5.17 7.01
N LEU A 66 -15.17 6.48 7.22
CA LEU A 66 -14.12 7.39 6.75
C LEU A 66 -13.06 7.66 7.81
N ASP A 67 -13.40 7.41 9.08
CA ASP A 67 -12.57 7.59 10.28
C ASP A 67 -11.32 6.71 10.19
N LEU A 68 -10.15 7.32 10.18
CA LEU A 68 -8.85 6.68 10.33
C LEU A 68 -8.35 6.97 11.72
N ASP A 69 -7.66 6.01 12.34
CA ASP A 69 -7.05 6.28 13.65
C ASP A 69 -5.55 6.01 13.62
N THR A 70 -5.15 4.75 13.54
CA THR A 70 -3.78 4.33 13.82
C THR A 70 -3.17 3.81 12.55
N LEU A 71 -2.02 4.41 12.23
CA LEU A 71 -1.14 3.99 11.16
C LEU A 71 0.11 3.37 11.77
N TRP A 72 0.39 2.13 11.40
CA TRP A 72 1.65 1.46 11.65
C TRP A 72 2.47 1.43 10.37
N ALA A 73 3.77 1.67 10.51
CA ALA A 73 4.70 1.44 9.42
C ALA A 73 6.12 1.27 9.92
N VAL A 74 6.83 0.36 9.27
CA VAL A 74 8.25 0.08 9.50
C VAL A 74 8.84 -0.41 8.19
N LYS A 75 10.15 -0.21 8.01
CA LYS A 75 10.86 -0.78 6.86
C LYS A 75 12.03 -1.63 7.31
N ASP A 76 12.37 -2.62 6.49
CA ASP A 76 13.66 -3.31 6.56
C ASP A 76 14.53 -2.96 5.35
N ASP A 77 15.52 -3.80 5.04
CA ASP A 77 16.43 -3.60 3.91
C ASP A 77 15.76 -3.80 2.53
N SER A 78 14.55 -4.36 2.49
CA SER A 78 13.90 -4.85 1.26
C SER A 78 12.44 -4.44 1.11
N MET A 79 11.72 -4.22 2.21
CA MET A 79 10.29 -4.00 2.24
C MET A 79 9.92 -2.82 3.13
N LEU A 80 8.87 -2.11 2.73
CA LEU A 80 8.09 -1.21 3.56
C LEU A 80 6.80 -1.93 3.96
N TYR A 81 6.59 -2.09 5.26
CA TYR A 81 5.40 -2.69 5.86
C TYR A 81 4.50 -1.58 6.36
N ILE A 82 3.22 -1.61 5.97
CA ILE A 82 2.21 -0.62 6.37
C ILE A 82 0.99 -1.38 6.89
N GLY A 83 0.47 -0.95 8.03
CA GLY A 83 -0.79 -1.43 8.60
C GLY A 83 -1.64 -0.25 9.02
N PHE A 84 -2.96 -0.31 8.84
CA PHE A 84 -3.86 0.70 9.39
C PHE A 84 -5.27 0.15 9.65
N ASN A 85 -5.96 0.77 10.59
CA ASN A 85 -7.36 0.50 10.83
C ASN A 85 -8.18 1.06 9.66
N ALA A 86 -8.84 0.17 8.95
CA ALA A 86 -9.60 0.41 7.74
C ALA A 86 -11.08 0.17 8.04
N HIS A 87 -11.64 1.01 8.93
CA HIS A 87 -13.04 0.96 9.34
C HIS A 87 -13.91 1.02 8.10
N SER A 88 -14.46 -0.11 7.65
CA SER A 88 -15.33 -0.14 6.49
C SER A 88 -16.38 -1.23 6.62
N SER A 89 -17.50 -1.01 5.95
CA SER A 89 -18.65 -1.90 6.08
C SER A 89 -19.44 -2.00 4.78
N ALA A 90 -20.16 -3.12 4.64
CA ALA A 90 -21.16 -3.27 3.59
C ALA A 90 -22.14 -2.07 3.59
N GLY A 91 -22.37 -1.51 2.40
CA GLY A 91 -23.21 -0.33 2.19
C GLY A 91 -22.45 0.98 2.02
N TYR A 92 -21.13 1.00 2.24
CA TYR A 92 -20.31 2.20 2.07
C TYR A 92 -19.16 2.01 1.07
N GLY A 93 -19.13 2.84 0.03
CA GLY A 93 -18.14 2.77 -1.04
C GLY A 93 -17.17 3.94 -0.93
N MET A 94 -15.88 3.62 -0.79
CA MET A 94 -14.83 4.60 -0.48
C MET A 94 -13.48 4.13 -0.99
N SER A 95 -12.49 5.01 -0.94
CA SER A 95 -11.10 4.63 -1.16
C SER A 95 -10.19 5.01 -0.03
N TYR A 96 -9.16 4.20 0.13
CA TYR A 96 -7.97 4.51 0.91
C TYR A 96 -6.86 4.91 -0.05
N GLY A 97 -6.20 6.03 0.23
CA GLY A 97 -4.99 6.49 -0.45
C GLY A 97 -3.82 6.50 0.52
N ILE A 98 -2.64 6.12 0.03
CA ILE A 98 -1.38 6.18 0.78
C ILE A 98 -0.38 6.98 -0.05
N TYR A 99 -0.13 8.23 0.32
CA TYR A 99 0.95 9.01 -0.28
C TYR A 99 2.29 8.59 0.30
N ILE A 100 3.27 8.33 -0.57
CA ILE A 100 4.59 7.86 -0.20
C ILE A 100 5.64 8.78 -0.82
N PHE A 101 6.46 9.38 0.03
CA PHE A 101 7.55 10.28 -0.33
C PHE A 101 8.89 9.59 -0.10
N THR A 102 9.79 9.73 -1.05
CA THR A 102 11.14 9.16 -1.00
C THR A 102 12.24 10.21 -0.93
N ASP A 103 11.86 11.48 -1.01
CA ASP A 103 12.73 12.64 -0.92
C ASP A 103 11.97 13.85 -0.36
N SER A 104 12.70 14.94 -0.10
CA SER A 104 12.15 16.22 0.34
C SER A 104 12.52 17.34 -0.64
N ILE A 105 12.57 17.03 -1.93
CA ILE A 105 13.02 17.96 -2.97
C ILE A 105 11.83 18.80 -3.46
N TYR A 106 11.95 20.13 -3.39
CA TYR A 106 10.92 21.01 -3.94
C TYR A 106 10.72 20.77 -5.43
N GLY A 107 9.47 20.56 -5.84
CA GLY A 107 9.04 20.27 -7.19
C GLY A 107 9.20 18.80 -7.61
N SER A 108 9.62 17.90 -6.71
CA SER A 108 9.56 16.46 -6.95
C SER A 108 8.11 15.95 -6.82
N GLY A 109 7.83 14.79 -7.44
CA GLY A 109 6.51 14.17 -7.46
C GLY A 109 5.49 14.87 -8.36
N ALA A 110 4.22 14.46 -8.24
CA ALA A 110 3.13 14.99 -9.06
C ALA A 110 2.19 15.89 -8.25
N GLY A 111 1.95 17.11 -8.74
CA GLY A 111 0.90 18.00 -8.20
C GLY A 111 -0.52 17.64 -8.65
N ASN A 112 -0.74 16.43 -9.15
CA ASN A 112 -2.05 15.94 -9.56
C ASN A 112 -2.22 14.47 -9.16
N ASP A 113 -3.42 14.12 -8.72
CA ASP A 113 -3.74 12.77 -8.26
C ASP A 113 -4.04 11.79 -9.41
N PRO A 114 -3.55 10.53 -9.40
CA PRO A 114 -3.77 9.56 -10.49
C PRO A 114 -5.19 8.99 -10.56
N TRP A 115 -5.98 9.07 -9.49
CA TRP A 115 -7.40 8.71 -9.49
C TRP A 115 -8.30 9.94 -9.65
N ASN A 116 -7.71 11.10 -9.94
CA ASN A 116 -8.39 12.41 -10.01
C ASN A 116 -9.12 12.76 -8.70
N ARG A 117 -8.59 12.34 -7.55
CA ARG A 117 -9.00 12.87 -6.26
C ARG A 117 -8.63 14.35 -6.18
N LEU A 118 -9.44 15.12 -5.46
CA LEU A 118 -9.19 16.52 -5.16
C LEU A 118 -8.24 16.64 -3.96
N VAL A 119 -7.12 15.93 -4.04
CA VAL A 119 -6.11 15.88 -2.99
C VAL A 119 -4.79 16.29 -3.61
N ASP A 120 -4.09 17.20 -2.94
CA ASP A 120 -2.74 17.62 -3.29
C ASP A 120 -1.86 17.65 -2.02
N TYR A 121 -0.63 18.12 -2.11
CA TYR A 121 0.27 18.25 -0.97
C TYR A 121 0.85 19.68 -0.86
N THR A 122 0.98 20.17 0.37
CA THR A 122 1.49 21.52 0.64
C THR A 122 3.02 21.60 0.52
N GLY A 123 3.56 22.83 0.45
CA GLY A 123 5.02 23.05 0.50
C GLY A 123 5.77 22.75 -0.81
N GLY A 124 5.06 22.34 -1.87
CA GLY A 124 5.64 22.07 -3.18
C GLY A 124 6.52 20.83 -3.22
N ILE A 125 6.40 19.93 -2.24
CA ILE A 125 6.99 18.60 -2.25
C ILE A 125 5.83 17.64 -2.44
N TYR A 126 5.77 16.95 -3.58
CA TYR A 126 4.63 16.13 -3.94
C TYR A 126 5.00 14.65 -3.88
N PRO A 127 4.02 13.75 -3.65
CA PRO A 127 4.31 12.33 -3.59
C PRO A 127 4.72 11.81 -4.98
N PRO A 128 5.89 11.16 -5.13
CA PRO A 128 6.24 10.43 -6.33
C PRO A 128 5.52 9.07 -6.43
N TYR A 129 4.96 8.57 -5.32
CA TYR A 129 4.26 7.29 -5.28
C TYR A 129 2.93 7.41 -4.52
N VAL A 130 1.93 6.68 -4.98
CA VAL A 130 0.67 6.49 -4.24
C VAL A 130 0.17 5.06 -4.37
N VAL A 131 -0.37 4.53 -3.29
CA VAL A 131 -1.14 3.27 -3.30
C VAL A 131 -2.61 3.61 -3.09
N TYR A 132 -3.47 3.11 -3.96
CA TYR A 132 -4.91 3.31 -3.86
C TYR A 132 -5.66 2.00 -3.77
N PHE A 133 -6.66 1.97 -2.90
CA PHE A 133 -7.59 0.86 -2.74
C PHE A 133 -9.03 1.35 -2.85
N TRP A 134 -9.89 0.63 -3.56
CA TRP A 134 -11.34 0.86 -3.58
C TRP A 134 -12.05 -0.21 -2.76
N HIS A 135 -12.75 0.21 -1.72
CA HIS A 135 -13.67 -0.60 -0.94
C HIS A 135 -15.05 -0.61 -1.60
N ASP A 136 -15.54 -1.80 -1.98
CA ASP A 136 -16.84 -1.95 -2.62
C ASP A 136 -17.95 -2.24 -1.60
N ALA A 137 -18.87 -1.29 -1.49
CA ALA A 137 -20.05 -1.33 -0.64
C ALA A 137 -20.87 -2.62 -0.76
N ASN A 138 -20.90 -3.28 -1.93
CA ASN A 138 -21.78 -4.43 -2.17
C ASN A 138 -21.22 -5.75 -1.62
N VAL A 139 -19.90 -5.81 -1.44
CA VAL A 139 -19.20 -7.07 -1.13
C VAL A 139 -18.27 -6.96 0.07
N ASP A 140 -18.17 -5.78 0.70
CA ASP A 140 -17.38 -5.55 1.92
C ASP A 140 -15.93 -6.02 1.74
N SER A 141 -15.34 -5.59 0.63
CA SER A 141 -13.99 -6.01 0.23
C SER A 141 -13.34 -5.00 -0.70
N ILE A 142 -12.02 -5.06 -0.78
CA ILE A 142 -11.25 -4.32 -1.76
C ILE A 142 -11.37 -4.98 -3.13
N THR A 143 -11.92 -4.25 -4.10
CA THR A 143 -12.12 -4.76 -5.47
C THR A 143 -11.21 -4.09 -6.50
N SER A 144 -10.47 -3.05 -6.11
CA SER A 144 -9.41 -2.45 -6.94
C SER A 144 -8.27 -2.00 -6.06
N ALA A 145 -7.04 -2.26 -6.49
CA ALA A 145 -5.82 -1.90 -5.78
C ALA A 145 -4.72 -1.55 -6.78
N HIS A 146 -4.18 -0.34 -6.69
CA HIS A 146 -3.23 0.20 -7.66
C HIS A 146 -2.03 0.83 -6.94
N PHE A 147 -0.82 0.40 -7.31
CA PHE A 147 0.40 1.14 -7.06
C PHE A 147 0.66 2.09 -8.24
N ARG A 148 0.86 3.37 -7.96
CA ARG A 148 1.13 4.40 -8.97
C ARG A 148 2.48 5.04 -8.68
N SER A 149 3.29 5.18 -9.72
CA SER A 149 4.57 5.90 -9.68
C SER A 149 4.55 7.04 -10.68
N PHE A 150 5.00 8.21 -10.26
CA PHE A 150 5.09 9.38 -11.11
C PHE A 150 6.40 9.38 -11.87
N ASP A 151 6.32 9.51 -13.19
CA ASP A 151 7.45 9.73 -14.06
C ASP A 151 7.54 11.22 -14.42
N SER A 152 8.52 11.90 -13.83
CA SER A 152 8.77 13.32 -14.05
C SER A 152 9.21 13.64 -15.48
N ASP A 153 9.83 12.70 -16.19
CA ASP A 153 10.31 12.92 -17.55
C ASP A 153 9.14 12.95 -18.55
N SER A 154 8.15 12.09 -18.34
CA SER A 154 6.93 12.04 -19.17
C SER A 154 5.75 12.85 -18.60
N ASN A 155 5.90 13.38 -17.38
CA ASN A 155 4.84 14.07 -16.63
C ASN A 155 3.55 13.23 -16.57
N ASN A 156 3.70 11.95 -16.22
CA ASN A 156 2.61 10.99 -16.23
C ASN A 156 2.72 9.98 -15.09
N TRP A 157 1.57 9.41 -14.72
CA TRP A 157 1.48 8.32 -13.76
C TRP A 157 1.58 6.96 -14.46
N ASN A 158 2.54 6.14 -14.04
CA ASN A 158 2.60 4.73 -14.36
C ASN A 158 1.74 3.93 -13.38
N GLU A 159 1.18 2.82 -13.85
CA GLU A 159 0.31 1.95 -13.04
C GLU A 159 0.86 0.53 -12.94
N THR A 160 0.78 -0.01 -11.73
CA THR A 160 0.86 -1.44 -11.45
C THR A 160 -0.37 -1.85 -10.66
N VAL A 161 -1.18 -2.76 -11.21
CA VAL A 161 -2.27 -3.39 -10.46
C VAL A 161 -1.67 -4.37 -9.46
N ILE A 162 -1.98 -4.20 -8.19
CA ILE A 162 -1.41 -5.02 -7.10
C ILE A 162 -2.42 -6.07 -6.62
N GLY A 163 -1.91 -7.22 -6.20
CA GLY A 163 -2.69 -8.37 -5.77
C GLY A 163 -2.51 -8.70 -4.30
N ARG A 164 -3.02 -9.89 -3.93
CA ARG A 164 -2.97 -10.41 -2.55
C ARG A 164 -1.57 -10.80 -2.05
N ASP A 165 -0.57 -10.69 -2.91
CA ASP A 165 0.85 -10.81 -2.60
C ASP A 165 1.45 -9.50 -2.05
N ILE A 166 0.74 -8.39 -2.21
CA ILE A 166 1.16 -7.05 -1.77
C ILE A 166 0.25 -6.51 -0.66
N PHE A 167 -1.04 -6.85 -0.67
CA PHE A 167 -1.96 -6.34 0.35
C PHE A 167 -2.98 -7.40 0.80
N VAL A 168 -3.48 -7.23 2.02
CA VAL A 168 -4.64 -7.97 2.55
C VAL A 168 -5.55 -7.00 3.30
N TYR A 169 -6.85 -7.11 3.06
CA TYR A 169 -7.89 -6.45 3.85
C TYR A 169 -8.70 -7.52 4.60
N ASN A 170 -8.85 -7.35 5.90
CA ASN A 170 -9.62 -8.22 6.77
C ASN A 170 -10.85 -7.50 7.33
N ALA A 171 -11.99 -7.67 6.65
CA ALA A 171 -13.29 -7.09 7.04
C ALA A 171 -13.84 -7.58 8.40
N SER A 172 -13.24 -8.61 9.02
CA SER A 172 -13.71 -9.07 10.33
C SER A 172 -13.14 -8.26 11.50
N ILE A 173 -12.05 -7.54 11.26
CA ILE A 173 -11.36 -6.70 12.26
C ILE A 173 -11.02 -5.31 11.72
N ASP A 174 -11.51 -4.97 10.52
CA ASP A 174 -11.29 -3.69 9.86
C ASP A 174 -9.82 -3.28 9.80
N PHE A 175 -8.98 -4.17 9.28
CA PHE A 175 -7.53 -3.95 9.19
C PHE A 175 -7.01 -4.17 7.78
N MET A 176 -6.15 -3.26 7.33
CA MET A 176 -5.42 -3.34 6.07
C MET A 176 -3.93 -3.55 6.35
N GLU A 177 -3.32 -4.48 5.61
CA GLU A 177 -1.88 -4.63 5.50
C GLU A 177 -1.42 -4.39 4.06
N VAL A 178 -0.30 -3.68 3.88
CA VAL A 178 0.29 -3.36 2.58
C VAL A 178 1.80 -3.46 2.66
N PHE A 179 2.41 -4.37 1.90
CA PHE A 179 3.86 -4.61 1.87
C PHE A 179 4.42 -4.21 0.51
N ILE A 180 5.23 -3.14 0.49
CA ILE A 180 5.78 -2.56 -0.73
C ILE A 180 7.28 -2.87 -0.84
N PRO A 181 7.74 -3.54 -1.92
CA PRO A 181 9.16 -3.71 -2.17
C PRO A 181 9.86 -2.35 -2.30
N LEU A 182 10.95 -2.14 -1.56
CA LEU A 182 11.71 -0.88 -1.63
C LEU A 182 12.31 -0.63 -3.01
N GLU A 183 12.55 -1.68 -3.80
CA GLU A 183 12.96 -1.56 -5.20
C GLU A 183 11.92 -0.86 -6.08
N TRP A 184 10.62 -0.93 -5.74
CA TRP A 184 9.56 -0.20 -6.45
C TRP A 184 9.63 1.31 -6.16
N LEU A 185 10.20 1.66 -5.01
CA LEU A 185 10.42 3.03 -4.54
C LEU A 185 11.81 3.57 -4.91
N GLY A 186 12.60 2.82 -5.69
CA GLY A 186 13.97 3.20 -6.07
C GLY A 186 15.03 2.97 -4.99
N GLY A 187 14.72 2.22 -3.94
CA GLY A 187 15.63 1.94 -2.81
C GLY A 187 15.99 3.17 -1.98
N PRO A 188 15.00 3.91 -1.46
CA PRO A 188 15.23 5.19 -0.80
C PRO A 188 15.81 5.04 0.62
N ASP A 189 16.66 5.99 1.02
CA ASP A 189 17.21 6.05 2.39
C ASP A 189 16.17 6.51 3.43
N SER A 190 15.15 7.25 2.99
CA SER A 190 14.09 7.80 3.86
C SER A 190 12.75 7.71 3.15
N ILE A 191 11.72 7.36 3.91
CA ILE A 191 10.36 7.23 3.43
C ILE A 191 9.45 8.02 4.36
N TYR A 192 8.57 8.83 3.80
CA TYR A 192 7.49 9.46 4.54
C TYR A 192 6.16 8.99 3.99
N ILE A 193 5.18 8.76 4.85
CA ILE A 193 3.85 8.33 4.40
C ILE A 193 2.73 9.10 5.10
N GLU A 194 1.60 9.20 4.42
CA GLU A 194 0.33 9.69 4.96
C GLU A 194 -0.80 8.86 4.35
N VAL A 195 -1.70 8.34 5.17
CA VAL A 195 -2.88 7.60 4.74
C VAL A 195 -4.08 8.53 4.80
N PHE A 196 -4.99 8.44 3.85
CA PHE A 196 -6.22 9.22 3.83
C PHE A 196 -7.39 8.45 3.23
N THR A 197 -8.61 8.82 3.61
CA THR A 197 -9.85 8.31 3.03
C THR A 197 -10.45 9.31 2.05
N THR A 198 -11.13 8.82 1.01
CA THR A 198 -12.00 9.63 0.15
C THR A 198 -13.26 8.86 -0.23
N GLY A 199 -14.27 9.54 -0.77
CA GLY A 199 -15.39 8.89 -1.45
C GLY A 199 -15.02 8.38 -2.86
N GLY A 200 -16.06 8.06 -3.65
CA GLY A 200 -15.91 7.74 -5.09
C GLY A 200 -15.41 8.92 -5.96
N ASN A 201 -15.46 10.14 -5.44
CA ASN A 201 -14.80 11.34 -5.92
C ASN A 201 -14.46 12.24 -4.71
N GLY A 202 -13.90 13.43 -4.96
CA GLY A 202 -13.73 14.44 -3.93
C GLY A 202 -12.35 14.45 -3.30
N HIS A 203 -12.24 15.13 -2.17
CA HIS A 203 -11.01 15.33 -1.41
C HIS A 203 -10.92 14.36 -0.22
N ALA A 204 -9.78 14.42 0.49
CA ALA A 204 -9.52 13.65 1.71
C ALA A 204 -10.58 13.97 2.77
N GLN A 205 -11.25 12.94 3.28
CA GLN A 205 -12.26 13.08 4.33
C GLN A 205 -11.63 12.97 5.71
N ASP A 206 -10.61 12.12 5.82
CA ASP A 206 -9.83 11.93 7.02
C ASP A 206 -8.41 11.44 6.68
N THR A 207 -7.50 11.49 7.66
CA THR A 207 -6.06 11.21 7.52
C THR A 207 -5.49 10.53 8.75
N SER A 208 -4.49 9.65 8.56
CA SER A 208 -3.57 9.26 9.62
C SER A 208 -2.13 9.36 9.11
N PRO A 209 -1.24 10.13 9.76
CA PRO A 209 -1.47 10.93 10.98
C PRO A 209 -2.50 12.07 10.83
N GLU A 210 -3.00 12.62 11.96
CA GLU A 210 -3.89 13.79 12.01
C GLU A 210 -3.32 14.95 11.15
N ASP A 211 -4.06 15.40 10.13
CA ASP A 211 -3.72 16.57 9.31
C ASP A 211 -4.65 17.76 9.60
N GLU A 212 -4.05 18.92 9.90
CA GLU A 212 -4.79 20.13 10.26
C GLU A 212 -5.66 20.70 9.12
N ASN A 213 -5.39 20.30 7.87
CA ASN A 213 -6.17 20.69 6.69
C ASN A 213 -7.36 19.76 6.46
N VAL A 214 -7.46 18.65 7.18
CA VAL A 214 -8.53 17.65 7.09
C VAL A 214 -9.20 17.56 8.47
N GLN A 215 -10.13 18.48 8.73
CA GLN A 215 -10.81 18.60 10.03
C GLN A 215 -12.32 18.72 9.80
N PHE A 216 -12.91 17.63 9.29
CA PHE A 216 -14.30 17.59 8.87
C PHE A 216 -15.15 16.79 9.88
N PRO A 217 -15.92 17.45 10.77
CA PRO A 217 -16.75 16.74 11.74
C PRO A 217 -17.90 15.94 11.11
N ASP A 218 -18.26 16.28 9.86
CA ASP A 218 -19.16 15.54 9.01
C ASP A 218 -18.51 15.42 7.63
N PRO A 219 -18.76 14.35 6.86
CA PRO A 219 -18.19 14.20 5.52
C PRO A 219 -18.46 15.42 4.62
N ASP A 220 -17.40 15.99 4.04
CA ASP A 220 -17.49 17.08 3.08
C ASP A 220 -17.36 16.57 1.65
N TRP A 221 -18.48 16.60 0.92
CA TRP A 221 -18.53 16.20 -0.49
C TRP A 221 -18.33 17.37 -1.47
N SER A 222 -17.88 18.53 -0.96
CA SER A 222 -17.54 19.66 -1.80
C SER A 222 -16.45 19.32 -2.82
N GLN A 223 -16.42 20.08 -3.91
CA GLN A 223 -15.45 19.88 -4.99
C GLN A 223 -14.23 20.80 -4.84
N THR A 224 -13.83 21.04 -3.60
CA THR A 224 -12.63 21.81 -3.26
C THR A 224 -11.44 20.86 -3.13
N THR A 225 -10.27 21.27 -3.61
CA THR A 225 -9.03 20.54 -3.35
C THR A 225 -8.58 20.78 -1.92
N VAL A 226 -8.23 19.69 -1.22
CA VAL A 226 -7.56 19.75 0.08
C VAL A 226 -6.09 19.40 -0.12
N SER A 227 -5.20 20.17 0.51
CA SER A 227 -3.76 19.97 0.45
C SER A 227 -3.28 19.38 1.77
N LEU A 228 -2.79 18.14 1.72
CA LEU A 228 -2.24 17.43 2.87
C LEU A 228 -0.84 17.96 3.24
N SER A 229 -0.36 17.60 4.42
CA SER A 229 0.84 18.18 5.01
C SER A 229 1.51 17.35 6.11
N SER A 230 0.97 16.18 6.47
CA SER A 230 1.29 15.50 7.73
C SER A 230 2.05 14.18 7.57
N ALA A 231 2.61 13.92 6.39
CA ALA A 231 3.41 12.72 6.16
C ALA A 231 4.55 12.55 7.16
N VAL A 232 4.65 11.33 7.71
CA VAL A 232 5.56 10.99 8.81
C VAL A 232 6.71 10.11 8.33
N LEU A 233 7.90 10.37 8.85
CA LEU A 233 9.10 9.56 8.58
C LEU A 233 8.97 8.14 9.13
N ILE A 234 9.19 7.15 8.29
CA ILE A 234 9.23 5.73 8.66
C ILE A 234 10.63 5.34 9.11
N LYS A 235 10.68 4.59 10.22
CA LYS A 235 11.90 4.10 10.84
C LYS A 235 12.38 2.81 10.17
#